data_AF-R5BE48-F1
#
_entry.id   AF-R5BE48-F1
#
_cell.length_a   1.000
_cell.length_b   1.000
_cell.length_c   1.000
_cell.angle_alpha   90.00
_cell.angle_beta   90.00
_cell.angle_gamma   90.00
#
_symmetry.space_group_name_H-M   'P 1'
#
loop_
_entity.id
_entity.type
_entity.pdbx_description
1 polymer ?
#
loop_
_entity_poly.entity_id
_entity_poly.type
_entity_poly.pdbx_seq_one_letter_code
_entity_poly.pdbx_strand_id
1 'polypeptide(L)'
;MAKYFNESELSYKTLLAGTQQPVVTDVVKITPGEYVLGTLLANDGSGNFAPVASADSALGAVLLQDTTADDKKVLVAYTGEFLISGVICSDKKGPSDALVEAAKSVNIYFRKQSNKEVK
;
A
#
# COMPACT_ATOMS: atom_id res chain seq x y z
N MET A 1 1.52 -17.96 29.11
CA MET A 1 0.78 -16.74 29.48
C MET A 1 0.68 -15.88 28.23
N ALA A 2 -0.45 -15.89 27.52
CA ALA A 2 -0.62 -15.00 26.37
C ALA A 2 -0.65 -13.57 26.91
N LYS A 3 0.30 -12.72 26.51
CA LYS A 3 0.21 -11.28 26.75
C LYS A 3 -0.92 -10.79 25.85
N TYR A 4 -2.09 -10.58 26.45
CA TYR A 4 -3.16 -9.85 25.77
C TYR A 4 -2.67 -8.42 25.56
N PHE A 5 -2.68 -7.96 24.32
CA PHE A 5 -2.35 -6.58 23.98
C PHE A 5 -3.47 -5.66 24.49
N ASN A 6 -3.10 -4.52 25.07
CA ASN A 6 -4.07 -3.53 25.49
C ASN A 6 -4.60 -2.80 24.24
N GLU A 7 -5.81 -3.13 23.79
CA GLU A 7 -6.41 -2.55 22.58
C GLU A 7 -6.48 -1.01 22.61
N SER A 8 -6.52 -0.39 23.79
CA SER A 8 -6.53 1.08 23.92
C SER A 8 -5.20 1.75 23.55
N GLU A 9 -4.11 0.99 23.40
CA GLU A 9 -2.79 1.49 22.99
C GLU A 9 -2.50 1.19 21.51
N LEU A 10 -3.36 0.43 20.82
CA LEU A 10 -3.20 0.13 19.40
C LEU A 10 -3.75 1.27 18.54
N SER A 11 -2.84 2.01 17.89
CA SER A 11 -3.17 2.86 16.76
C SER A 11 -3.27 1.99 15.50
N TYR A 12 -4.50 1.70 15.07
CA TYR A 12 -4.73 0.96 13.83
C TYR A 12 -4.63 1.89 12.62
N LYS A 13 -3.67 1.63 11.74
CA LYS A 13 -3.62 2.28 10.42
C LYS A 13 -4.65 1.60 9.51
N THR A 14 -5.78 2.25 9.31
CA THR A 14 -6.76 1.76 8.32
C THR A 14 -6.16 1.92 6.93
N LEU A 15 -5.97 0.81 6.22
CA LEU A 15 -5.41 0.80 4.88
C LEU A 15 -6.46 0.50 3.81
N LEU A 16 -7.36 -0.45 4.05
CA LEU A 16 -8.42 -0.82 3.12
C LEU A 16 -9.62 0.13 3.28
N ALA A 17 -10.16 0.61 2.16
CA ALA A 17 -11.24 1.60 2.12
C ALA A 17 -12.62 1.02 1.80
N GLY A 18 -12.71 -0.29 1.57
CA GLY A 18 -13.96 -0.93 1.17
C GLY A 18 -13.77 -2.39 0.79
N THR A 19 -14.90 -3.07 0.59
CA THR A 19 -14.96 -4.49 0.21
C THR A 19 -15.56 -4.68 -1.19
N GLN A 20 -15.78 -3.59 -1.94
CA GLN A 20 -16.40 -3.67 -3.28
C GLN A 20 -15.49 -4.38 -4.28
N GLN A 21 -14.20 -4.47 -3.97
CA GLN A 21 -13.24 -5.19 -4.78
C GLN A 21 -12.40 -6.17 -3.97
N PRO A 22 -12.18 -7.40 -4.47
CA PRO A 22 -11.28 -8.33 -3.82
C PRO A 22 -9.85 -7.79 -3.79
N VAL A 23 -9.17 -8.08 -2.68
CA VAL A 23 -7.73 -7.88 -2.53
C VAL A 23 -7.03 -9.17 -2.94
N VAL A 24 -6.38 -9.17 -4.09
CA VAL A 24 -5.51 -10.27 -4.53
C VAL A 24 -4.10 -9.97 -4.05
N THR A 25 -3.52 -10.92 -3.33
CA THR A 25 -2.19 -10.77 -2.73
C THR A 25 -1.21 -11.81 -3.26
N ASP A 26 0.07 -11.48 -3.22
CA ASP A 26 1.15 -12.40 -3.54
C ASP A 26 2.43 -12.01 -2.78
N VAL A 27 3.37 -12.96 -2.70
CA VAL A 27 4.72 -12.73 -2.21
C VAL A 27 5.65 -12.47 -3.39
N VAL A 28 6.10 -11.23 -3.53
CA VAL A 28 6.92 -10.77 -4.66
C VAL A 28 8.35 -10.50 -4.23
N LYS A 29 9.29 -10.46 -5.19
CA LYS A 29 10.63 -9.92 -4.93
C LYS A 29 10.57 -8.40 -4.79
N ILE A 30 11.35 -7.86 -3.86
CA ILE A 30 11.47 -6.41 -3.67
C ILE A 30 12.93 -5.97 -3.77
N THR A 31 13.14 -4.75 -4.22
CA THR A 31 14.42 -4.05 -4.04
C THR A 31 14.64 -3.84 -2.54
N PRO A 32 15.77 -4.28 -1.96
CA PRO A 32 15.99 -4.17 -0.52
C PRO A 32 15.94 -2.72 -0.02
N GLY A 33 15.25 -2.51 1.10
CA GLY A 33 15.07 -1.19 1.70
C GLY A 33 14.02 -1.20 2.82
N GLU A 34 14.02 -0.13 3.61
CA GLU A 34 13.05 0.08 4.68
C GLU A 34 11.82 0.82 4.14
N TYR A 35 10.71 0.12 4.06
CA TYR A 35 9.43 0.62 3.57
C TYR A 35 8.34 0.30 4.59
N VAL A 36 7.25 1.04 4.50
CA VAL A 36 6.16 0.95 5.48
C VAL A 36 4.89 0.44 4.83
N LEU A 37 4.03 -0.20 5.61
CA LEU A 37 2.69 -0.60 5.21
C LEU A 37 1.99 0.52 4.42
N GLY A 38 1.50 0.18 3.22
CA GLY A 38 0.85 1.12 2.30
C GLY A 38 1.81 1.83 1.34
N THR A 39 3.12 1.55 1.35
CA THR A 39 4.02 2.02 0.30
C THR A 39 3.55 1.52 -1.07
N LEU A 40 3.47 2.43 -2.03
CA LEU A 40 3.12 2.15 -3.42
C LEU A 40 4.32 1.61 -4.18
N LEU A 41 4.13 0.54 -4.95
CA LEU A 41 5.20 -0.18 -5.63
C LEU A 41 4.91 -0.37 -7.13
N ALA A 42 5.95 -0.43 -7.94
CA ALA A 42 5.89 -0.88 -9.33
C ALA A 42 7.07 -1.81 -9.65
N ASN A 43 6.96 -2.54 -10.76
CA ASN A 43 8.07 -3.35 -11.24
C ASN A 43 9.20 -2.43 -11.74
N ASP A 44 10.43 -2.66 -11.28
CA ASP A 44 11.61 -1.85 -11.61
C ASP A 44 12.26 -2.22 -12.96
N GLY A 45 11.66 -3.12 -13.73
CA GLY A 45 12.20 -3.66 -14.98
C GLY A 45 13.25 -4.77 -14.80
N SER A 46 13.73 -4.98 -13.57
CA SER A 46 14.66 -6.07 -13.21
C SER A 46 13.95 -7.27 -12.58
N GLY A 47 12.61 -7.24 -12.55
CA GLY A 47 11.79 -8.29 -11.96
C GLY A 47 11.60 -8.15 -10.44
N ASN A 48 12.01 -7.02 -9.84
CA ASN A 48 11.69 -6.69 -8.46
C ASN A 48 10.60 -5.61 -8.43
N PHE A 49 9.90 -5.52 -7.31
CA PHE A 49 9.10 -4.35 -6.98
C PHE A 49 9.95 -3.30 -6.27
N ALA A 50 9.75 -2.03 -6.60
CA ALA A 50 10.38 -0.89 -5.96
C ALA A 50 9.36 0.22 -5.67
N PRO A 51 9.58 1.06 -4.64
CA PRO A 51 8.72 2.20 -4.35
C PRO A 51 8.62 3.19 -5.51
N VAL A 52 7.40 3.61 -5.82
CA VAL A 52 7.14 4.62 -6.86
C VAL A 52 7.17 6.02 -6.28
N ALA A 53 7.67 6.98 -7.05
CA ALA A 53 7.57 8.39 -6.72
C ALA A 53 6.16 8.93 -7.04
N SER A 54 5.73 9.98 -6.34
CA SER A 54 4.39 10.55 -6.57
C SER A 54 4.14 11.02 -8.01
N ALA A 55 5.19 11.41 -8.73
CA ALA A 55 5.13 11.88 -10.11
C ALA A 55 5.22 10.75 -11.16
N ASP A 56 5.42 9.50 -10.74
CA ASP A 56 5.44 8.38 -11.66
C ASP A 56 4.04 8.13 -12.25
N SER A 57 4.01 7.44 -13.38
CA SER A 57 2.77 7.11 -14.11
C SER A 57 2.47 5.62 -14.15
N ALA A 58 3.20 4.83 -13.35
CA ALA A 58 3.02 3.39 -13.27
C ALA A 58 2.88 2.96 -11.81
N LEU A 59 1.87 2.15 -11.53
CA LEU A 59 1.66 1.48 -10.25
C LEU A 59 1.43 -0.01 -10.55
N GLY A 60 2.04 -0.87 -9.73
CA GLY A 60 1.84 -2.32 -9.84
C GLY A 60 1.26 -2.96 -8.60
N ALA A 61 1.50 -2.40 -7.39
CA ALA A 61 1.05 -3.00 -6.15
C ALA A 61 1.04 -2.03 -4.96
N VAL A 62 0.40 -2.45 -3.86
CA VAL A 62 0.47 -1.82 -2.54
C VAL A 62 1.13 -2.77 -1.54
N LEU A 63 2.13 -2.28 -0.80
CA LEU A 63 2.83 -3.05 0.21
C LEU A 63 1.92 -3.33 1.43
N LEU A 64 1.85 -4.59 1.87
CA LEU A 64 0.97 -5.04 2.97
C LEU A 64 1.71 -5.35 4.28
N GLN A 65 3.00 -5.02 4.38
CA GLN A 65 3.81 -5.20 5.57
C GLN A 65 4.96 -4.20 5.61
N ASP A 66 5.47 -3.87 6.79
CA ASP A 66 6.72 -3.14 6.90
C ASP A 66 7.89 -4.03 6.42
N THR A 67 8.95 -3.40 5.92
CA THR A 67 10.17 -4.09 5.48
C THR A 67 11.39 -3.55 6.21
N THR A 68 12.37 -4.42 6.40
CA THR A 68 13.72 -4.10 6.83
C THR A 68 14.65 -4.04 5.62
N ALA A 69 15.84 -3.45 5.78
CA ALA A 69 16.83 -3.32 4.71
C ALA A 69 17.31 -4.67 4.12
N ASP A 70 17.12 -5.78 4.83
CA ASP A 70 17.55 -7.12 4.40
C ASP A 70 16.46 -7.92 3.67
N ASP A 71 15.22 -7.44 3.67
CA ASP A 71 14.09 -8.15 3.07
C ASP A 71 14.21 -8.16 1.53
N LYS A 72 14.08 -9.36 0.97
CA LYS A 72 14.14 -9.60 -0.49
C LYS A 72 12.80 -10.06 -1.06
N LYS A 73 11.83 -10.34 -0.19
CA LYS A 73 10.48 -10.76 -0.57
C LYS A 73 9.46 -10.13 0.36
N VAL A 74 8.32 -9.74 -0.18
CA VAL A 74 7.28 -9.04 0.57
C VAL A 74 5.88 -9.45 0.15
N LEU A 75 4.93 -9.33 1.07
CA LEU A 75 3.51 -9.45 0.77
C LEU A 75 2.99 -8.14 0.17
N VAL A 76 2.33 -8.22 -0.98
CA VAL A 76 1.70 -7.07 -1.64
C VAL A 76 0.25 -7.36 -2.00
N ALA A 77 -0.50 -6.32 -2.30
CA ALA A 77 -1.78 -6.39 -2.98
C ALA A 77 -1.65 -5.89 -4.42
N TYR A 78 -2.12 -6.70 -5.37
CA TYR A 78 -2.23 -6.35 -6.79
C TYR A 78 -3.52 -5.61 -7.12
N THR A 79 -4.55 -5.81 -6.29
CA THR A 79 -5.87 -5.24 -6.50
C THR A 79 -6.44 -4.78 -5.16
N GLY A 80 -7.44 -3.91 -5.20
CA GLY A 80 -8.23 -3.55 -4.04
C GLY A 80 -8.54 -2.07 -3.95
N GLU A 81 -9.28 -1.72 -2.90
CA GLU A 81 -9.64 -0.34 -2.58
C GLU A 81 -8.89 0.11 -1.33
N PHE A 82 -8.09 1.16 -1.44
CA PHE A 82 -7.21 1.65 -0.39
C PHE A 82 -7.58 3.07 0.03
N LEU A 83 -7.39 3.38 1.31
CA LEU A 83 -7.52 4.75 1.79
C LEU A 83 -6.34 5.55 1.25
N ILE A 84 -6.62 6.67 0.58
CA ILE A 84 -5.57 7.53 0.01
C ILE A 84 -4.67 8.13 1.09
N SER A 85 -5.18 8.30 2.31
CA SER A 85 -4.42 8.71 3.50
C SER A 85 -3.56 7.59 4.09
N GLY A 86 -3.83 6.33 3.73
CA GLY A 86 -3.12 5.15 4.21
C GLY A 86 -1.92 4.78 3.34
N VAL A 87 -1.81 5.33 2.13
CA VAL A 87 -0.75 4.99 1.16
C VAL A 87 0.31 6.09 1.05
N ILE A 88 1.52 5.72 0.63
CA ILE A 88 2.65 6.64 0.53
C ILE A 88 3.57 6.29 -0.65
N CYS A 89 4.08 7.32 -1.32
CA CYS A 89 5.10 7.21 -2.36
C CYS A 89 6.50 7.33 -1.76
N SER A 90 7.53 6.99 -2.54
CA SER A 90 8.93 7.01 -2.12
C SER A 90 9.44 8.40 -1.72
N ASP A 91 8.88 9.46 -2.30
CA ASP A 91 9.15 10.87 -1.98
C ASP A 91 8.35 11.38 -0.76
N LYS A 92 7.78 10.46 0.03
CA LYS A 92 7.00 10.72 1.26
C LYS A 92 5.74 11.54 1.03
N LYS A 93 5.20 11.53 -0.19
CA LYS A 93 3.95 12.18 -0.57
C LYS A 93 2.86 11.14 -0.84
N GLY A 94 1.61 11.59 -0.84
CA GLY A 94 0.52 10.81 -1.43
C GLY A 94 0.67 10.71 -2.96
N PRO A 95 -0.01 9.76 -3.61
CA PRO A 95 0.01 9.62 -5.06
C PRO A 95 -0.57 10.87 -5.75
N SER A 96 0.00 11.25 -6.89
CA SER A 96 -0.57 12.29 -7.76
C SER A 96 -1.84 11.80 -8.46
N ASP A 97 -2.64 12.72 -9.01
CA ASP A 97 -3.83 12.37 -9.79
C ASP A 97 -3.49 11.47 -11.00
N ALA A 98 -2.33 11.69 -11.64
CA ALA A 98 -1.87 10.84 -12.75
C ALA A 98 -1.60 9.40 -12.29
N LEU A 99 -0.95 9.24 -11.13
CA LEU A 99 -0.68 7.92 -10.55
C LEU A 99 -1.97 7.23 -10.08
N VAL A 100 -2.91 7.99 -9.51
CA VAL A 100 -4.25 7.50 -9.14
C VAL A 100 -5.02 7.00 -10.36
N GLU A 101 -4.95 7.70 -11.49
CA GLU A 101 -5.58 7.23 -12.73
C GLU A 101 -4.88 6.01 -13.31
N ALA A 102 -3.54 5.97 -13.30
CA ALA A 102 -2.77 4.82 -13.75
C ALA A 102 -3.09 3.54 -12.94
N ALA A 103 -3.30 3.67 -11.63
CA ALA A 103 -3.62 2.57 -10.73
C ALA A 103 -4.88 1.79 -11.13
N LYS A 104 -5.85 2.45 -11.78
CA LYS A 104 -7.09 1.79 -12.24
C LYS A 104 -6.83 0.72 -13.28
N SER A 105 -5.76 0.84 -14.07
CA SER A 105 -5.39 -0.17 -15.09
C SER A 105 -5.01 -1.52 -14.49
N VAL A 106 -4.61 -1.54 -13.21
CA VAL A 106 -4.29 -2.76 -12.45
C VAL A 106 -5.36 -3.08 -11.39
N ASN A 107 -6.52 -2.42 -11.46
CA ASN A 107 -7.59 -2.54 -10.48
C ASN A 107 -7.13 -2.14 -9.05
N ILE A 108 -6.34 -1.09 -8.92
CA ILE A 108 -6.07 -0.45 -7.62
C ILE A 108 -6.83 0.88 -7.58
N TYR A 109 -7.64 1.06 -6.56
CA TYR A 109 -8.48 2.24 -6.40
C TYR A 109 -8.18 2.93 -5.08
N PHE A 110 -8.14 4.26 -5.09
CA PHE A 110 -7.93 5.07 -3.91
C PHE A 110 -9.21 5.82 -3.54
N ARG A 111 -9.59 5.76 -2.27
CA ARG A 111 -10.74 6.48 -1.72
C ARG A 111 -10.28 7.44 -0.63
N LYS A 112 -10.91 8.61 -0.57
CA LYS A 112 -10.83 9.46 0.62
C LYS A 112 -11.62 8.76 1.73
N GLN A 113 -11.13 8.83 2.96
CA GLN A 113 -11.93 8.42 4.12
C GLN A 113 -13.19 9.28 4.12
N SER A 114 -14.34 8.67 3.89
CA SER A 114 -15.61 9.39 4.06
C SER A 114 -15.77 9.65 5.55
N ASN A 115 -15.88 10.91 5.97
CA ASN A 115 -16.27 11.31 7.33
C ASN A 115 -17.72 10.89 7.66
N LYS A 116 -18.14 9.67 7.35
CA LYS A 116 -19.52 9.19 7.48
C LYS A 116 -19.66 7.99 8.40
N GLU A 117 -18.89 7.88 9.47
CA GLU A 117 -19.28 7.06 10.63
C GLU A 117 -18.81 7.71 11.94
N VAL A 118 -19.44 8.82 12.31
CA VAL A 118 -19.83 9.08 13.70
C VAL A 118 -21.18 9.83 13.63
N LYS A 119 -22.27 9.09 13.81
CA LYS A 119 -23.51 9.63 14.37
C LYS A 119 -23.72 8.93 15.71
#